data_AF-A0A6P4C5D1-F1
#
_entry.id   AF-A0A6P4C5D1-F1
#
_cell.length_a   1.000
_cell.length_b   1.000
_cell.length_c   1.000
_cell.angle_alpha   90.00
_cell.angle_beta   90.00
_cell.angle_gamma   90.00
#
_symmetry.space_group_name_H-M   'P 1'
#
loop_
_entity.id
_entity.type
_entity.pdbx_description
1 polymer ?
#
loop_
_entity_poly.entity_id
_entity_poly.type
_entity_poly.pdbx_seq_one_letter_code
_entity_poly.pdbx_strand_id
1 'polypeptide(L)'
;CEHLLLALEESDPTSLLRYLAYLDLCMVCEKNVDTWRRAAFFEETGETYKRVIAVCLKPLEQLATIFSEGMGNSVDKPAQLSNQLSSPTDPRLDSKCLEQLQLLQLYTWCSRSVASLTACSRKEDKFGVAQLSGSNAAVISTLISCLLAVENFMGKKTNLQSPHQLLGPAGIRWATMNGGRVDVSSGKRRSGPVNSKAYVIADVLRTSIYQIVSAFHDEMLAGAKASLLEKDWITNGKPAFGTREMLIQKLRLFLDYRAT
;
A
#
# COMPACT_ATOMS: atom_id res chain seq x y z
N CYS A 1 10.07 7.97 24.68
CA CYS A 1 9.39 8.06 23.38
C CYS A 1 10.39 8.07 22.23
N GLU A 2 11.49 8.84 22.32
CA GLU A 2 12.56 8.81 21.31
C GLU A 2 13.17 7.42 21.06
N HIS A 3 13.32 6.58 22.08
CA HIS A 3 13.88 5.23 21.91
C HIS A 3 13.16 4.36 20.88
N LEU A 4 11.84 4.53 20.70
CA LEU A 4 11.08 3.79 19.70
C LEU A 4 11.41 4.29 18.28
N LEU A 5 11.50 5.60 18.09
CA LEU A 5 11.85 6.19 16.80
C LEU A 5 13.32 5.91 16.44
N LEU A 6 14.23 6.02 17.41
CA LEU A 6 15.63 5.65 17.24
C LEU A 6 15.77 4.18 16.88
N ALA A 7 15.02 3.28 17.52
CA ALA A 7 15.01 1.87 17.14
C ALA A 7 14.52 1.66 15.70
N LEU A 8 13.59 2.46 15.19
CA LEU A 8 13.10 2.35 13.81
C LEU A 8 14.06 2.94 12.77
N GLU A 9 14.79 3.98 13.15
CA GLU A 9 15.70 4.74 12.29
C GLU A 9 17.11 4.10 12.23
N GLU A 10 17.64 3.65 13.37
CA GLU A 10 19.03 3.23 13.54
C GLU A 10 19.23 1.71 13.54
N SER A 11 18.19 0.92 13.83
CA SER A 11 18.34 -0.54 13.87
C SER A 11 18.48 -1.15 12.49
N ASP A 12 19.21 -2.27 12.44
CA ASP A 12 19.36 -3.08 11.23
C ASP A 12 17.98 -3.45 10.65
N PRO A 13 17.75 -3.30 9.32
CA PRO A 13 16.47 -3.59 8.67
C PRO A 13 15.90 -4.99 8.93
N THR A 14 16.77 -5.96 9.23
CA THR A 14 16.40 -7.36 9.48
C THR A 14 16.34 -7.72 10.97
N SER A 15 16.70 -6.78 11.86
CA SER A 15 16.71 -7.03 13.30
C SER A 15 15.29 -7.22 13.87
N LEU A 16 15.15 -8.20 14.77
CA LEU A 16 13.92 -8.42 15.53
C LEU A 16 13.47 -7.15 16.28
N LEU A 17 14.44 -6.38 16.80
CA LEU A 17 14.19 -5.12 17.48
C LEU A 17 13.37 -4.15 16.61
N ARG A 18 13.74 -4.02 15.32
CA ARG A 18 13.02 -3.15 14.39
C ARG A 18 11.60 -3.62 14.13
N TYR A 19 11.37 -4.93 13.99
CA TYR A 19 10.02 -5.48 13.83
C TYR A 19 9.13 -5.24 15.04
N LEU A 20 9.66 -5.47 16.25
CA LEU A 20 8.94 -5.18 17.49
C LEU A 20 8.64 -3.69 17.62
N ALA A 21 9.55 -2.82 17.19
CA ALA A 21 9.32 -1.38 17.15
C ALA A 21 8.18 -0.99 16.19
N TYR A 22 8.08 -1.61 15.01
CA TYR A 22 6.96 -1.36 14.09
C TYR A 22 5.62 -1.87 14.63
N LEU A 23 5.63 -3.03 15.30
CA LEU A 23 4.43 -3.55 15.97
C LEU A 23 3.98 -2.57 17.08
N ASP A 24 4.89 -2.15 17.94
CA ASP A 24 4.58 -1.23 19.05
C ASP A 24 4.08 0.12 18.51
N LEU A 25 4.72 0.63 17.46
CA LEU A 25 4.29 1.84 16.78
C LEU A 25 2.86 1.69 16.22
N CYS A 26 2.53 0.55 15.61
CA CYS A 26 1.18 0.28 15.12
C CYS A 26 0.16 0.30 16.25
N MET A 27 0.47 -0.34 17.38
CA MET A 27 -0.42 -0.33 18.55
C MET A 27 -0.64 1.08 19.10
N VAL A 28 0.40 1.91 19.13
CA VAL A 28 0.31 3.32 19.55
C VAL A 28 -0.53 4.15 18.56
N CYS A 29 -0.34 3.96 17.26
CA CYS A 29 -1.08 4.69 16.22
C CYS A 29 -2.58 4.36 16.23
N GLU A 30 -2.93 3.10 16.47
CA GLU A 30 -4.30 2.60 16.46
C GLU A 30 -5.09 2.85 17.76
N LYS A 31 -4.49 3.51 18.75
CA LYS A 31 -5.09 3.68 20.10
C LYS A 31 -5.29 2.36 20.84
N ASN A 32 -4.52 1.33 20.50
CA ASN A 32 -4.53 0.03 21.18
C ASN A 32 -3.58 -0.01 22.40
N VAL A 33 -3.27 1.16 22.96
CA VAL A 33 -2.45 1.36 24.16
C VAL A 33 -3.14 2.36 25.07
N ASP A 34 -2.68 2.44 26.32
CA ASP A 34 -3.18 3.43 27.27
C ASP A 34 -3.11 4.86 26.71
N THR A 35 -4.14 5.66 26.99
CA THR A 35 -4.26 7.03 26.49
C THR A 35 -3.05 7.89 26.86
N TRP A 36 -2.52 7.72 28.08
CA TRP A 36 -1.33 8.45 28.55
C TRP A 36 -0.07 8.06 27.76
N ARG A 37 0.07 6.79 27.35
CA ARG A 37 1.22 6.33 26.57
C ARG A 37 1.21 6.93 25.17
N ARG A 38 0.04 6.97 24.53
CA ARG A 38 -0.13 7.61 23.22
C ARG A 38 0.07 9.12 23.30
N ALA A 39 -0.41 9.76 24.36
CA ALA A 39 -0.19 11.19 24.60
C ALA A 39 1.28 11.52 24.86
N ALA A 40 1.99 10.69 25.64
CA ALA A 40 3.42 10.86 25.88
C ALA A 40 4.24 10.64 24.60
N PHE A 41 3.78 9.76 23.71
CA PHE A 41 4.47 9.46 22.46
C PHE A 41 4.35 10.59 21.43
N PHE A 42 3.15 11.13 21.22
CA PHE A 42 2.93 12.23 20.30
C PHE A 42 2.98 13.57 21.03
N GLU A 43 4.10 14.25 20.88
CA GLU A 43 4.30 15.62 21.35
C GLU A 43 3.51 16.66 20.52
N GLU A 44 3.37 17.88 21.04
CA GLU A 44 2.45 18.91 20.51
C GLU A 44 2.95 19.66 19.27
N THR A 45 4.26 19.65 18.99
CA THR A 45 4.90 20.29 17.82
C THR A 45 4.66 19.54 16.51
N GLY A 46 4.21 18.27 16.58
CA GLY A 46 3.91 17.42 15.43
C GLY A 46 5.13 16.89 14.68
N GLU A 47 6.33 17.03 15.23
CA GLU A 47 7.57 16.47 14.67
C GLU A 47 7.56 14.94 14.77
N THR A 48 7.08 14.40 15.90
CA THR A 48 6.95 12.94 16.05
C THR A 48 5.98 12.37 15.02
N TYR A 49 4.89 13.07 14.72
CA TYR A 49 3.96 12.67 13.67
C TYR A 49 4.67 12.53 12.32
N LYS A 50 5.44 13.55 11.91
CA LYS A 50 6.14 13.55 10.62
C LYS A 50 7.16 12.41 10.52
N ARG A 51 7.94 12.18 11.59
CA ARG A 51 8.91 11.08 11.65
C ARG A 51 8.24 9.73 11.53
N VAL A 52 7.14 9.51 12.24
CA VAL A 52 6.35 8.27 12.15
C VAL A 52 5.84 8.04 10.73
N ILE A 53 5.26 9.07 10.10
CA ILE A 53 4.80 8.96 8.70
C ILE A 53 5.98 8.60 7.79
N ALA A 54 7.11 9.30 7.88
CA ALA A 54 8.28 9.04 7.04
C ALA A 54 8.82 7.60 7.20
N VAL A 55 8.95 7.14 8.45
CA VAL A 55 9.43 5.79 8.78
C VAL A 55 8.48 4.71 8.23
N CYS A 56 7.16 4.91 8.32
CA CYS A 56 6.19 3.94 7.82
C CYS A 56 6.00 3.97 6.30
N LEU A 57 6.13 5.14 5.65
CA LEU A 57 6.00 5.23 4.19
C LEU A 57 7.17 4.59 3.46
N LYS A 58 8.40 4.67 3.99
CA LYS A 58 9.60 4.14 3.33
C LYS A 58 9.51 2.64 2.99
N PRO A 59 9.10 1.72 3.88
CA PRO A 59 8.88 0.31 3.52
C PRO A 59 7.79 0.10 2.46
N LEU A 60 6.74 0.94 2.47
CA LEU A 60 5.64 0.85 1.50
C LEU A 60 6.11 1.30 0.10
N GLU A 61 6.87 2.39 0.01
CA GLU A 61 7.48 2.83 -1.25
C GLU A 61 8.40 1.75 -1.83
N GLN A 62 9.23 1.13 -0.99
CA GLN A 62 10.07 -0.01 -1.39
C GLN A 62 9.24 -1.18 -1.91
N LEU A 63 8.10 -1.48 -1.27
CA LEU A 63 7.18 -2.52 -1.72
C LEU A 63 6.64 -2.23 -3.12
N ALA A 64 6.21 -0.99 -3.38
CA ALA A 64 5.72 -0.58 -4.70
C ALA A 64 6.82 -0.73 -5.77
N THR A 65 8.05 -0.32 -5.44
CA THR A 65 9.21 -0.49 -6.32
C THR A 65 9.51 -1.96 -6.61
N ILE A 66 9.55 -2.82 -5.59
CA ILE A 66 9.78 -4.27 -5.74
C ILE A 66 8.74 -4.90 -6.68
N PHE A 67 7.46 -4.56 -6.53
CA PHE A 67 6.41 -5.09 -7.42
C PHE A 67 6.45 -4.51 -8.83
N SER A 68 7.05 -3.33 -9.02
CA SER A 68 7.26 -2.71 -10.33
C SER A 68 8.44 -3.34 -11.08
N GLU A 69 9.55 -3.58 -10.38
CA GLU A 69 10.81 -4.10 -10.91
C GLU A 69 10.80 -5.62 -11.06
N GLY A 70 10.03 -6.33 -10.23
CA GLY A 70 9.86 -7.79 -10.31
C GLY A 70 9.23 -8.29 -11.62
N MET A 71 8.79 -7.40 -12.51
CA MET A 71 8.36 -7.70 -13.88
C MET A 71 9.52 -7.68 -14.89
N GLY A 72 10.68 -7.11 -14.55
CA GLY A 72 11.82 -6.90 -15.43
C GLY A 72 13.11 -7.51 -14.88
N ASN A 73 13.15 -8.83 -14.71
CA ASN A 73 14.34 -9.71 -14.80
C ASN A 73 14.11 -11.01 -14.02
N SER A 74 13.50 -12.00 -14.68
CA SER A 74 13.77 -13.41 -14.38
C SER A 74 13.61 -14.20 -15.68
N VAL A 75 14.43 -13.83 -16.67
CA VAL A 75 14.86 -14.75 -17.72
C VAL A 75 16.31 -15.09 -17.39
N ASP A 76 16.48 -16.07 -16.50
CA ASP A 76 17.65 -16.93 -16.53
C ASP A 76 17.13 -18.38 -16.45
N LYS A 77 17.16 -19.04 -17.62
CA LYS A 77 17.19 -20.51 -17.75
C LYS A 77 18.57 -21.00 -17.23
N PRO A 78 18.79 -22.28 -16.86
CA PRO A 78 17.89 -23.37 -16.49
C PRO A 78 18.36 -24.03 -15.16
N ALA A 79 17.91 -23.56 -14.00
CA ALA A 79 18.20 -24.23 -12.72
C ALA A 79 17.06 -25.18 -12.26
N GLN A 80 16.11 -25.50 -13.14
CA GLN A 80 14.86 -26.18 -12.77
C GLN A 80 14.89 -27.72 -12.78
N LEU A 81 16.06 -28.34 -12.93
CA LEU A 81 16.18 -29.80 -12.89
C LEU A 81 16.91 -30.35 -11.65
N SER A 82 17.58 -29.53 -10.82
CA SER A 82 18.38 -30.03 -9.69
C SER A 82 17.61 -30.21 -8.37
N ASN A 83 16.39 -29.71 -8.25
CA ASN A 83 15.68 -29.66 -6.96
C ASN A 83 14.67 -30.79 -6.73
N GLN A 84 14.66 -31.82 -7.58
CA GLN A 84 13.77 -32.98 -7.42
C GLN A 84 14.31 -34.05 -6.45
N LEU A 85 15.44 -33.80 -5.76
CA LEU A 85 16.14 -34.80 -4.93
C LEU A 85 16.41 -34.35 -3.48
N SER A 86 15.78 -33.30 -2.97
CA SER A 86 16.02 -32.81 -1.60
C SER A 86 14.95 -33.27 -0.61
N SER A 87 15.40 -34.03 0.41
CA SER A 87 14.68 -34.56 1.58
C SER A 87 13.77 -33.56 2.32
N PRO A 88 12.65 -34.00 2.94
CA PRO A 88 11.62 -33.13 3.54
C PRO A 88 11.96 -32.63 4.97
N THR A 89 13.18 -32.13 5.19
CA THR A 89 13.52 -31.38 6.41
C THR A 89 14.67 -30.42 6.09
N ASP A 90 14.37 -29.33 5.36
CA ASP A 90 15.35 -28.29 5.08
C ASP A 90 15.03 -27.03 5.90
N PRO A 91 15.83 -26.68 6.93
CA PRO A 91 15.67 -25.46 7.73
C PRO A 91 15.78 -24.16 6.89
N ARG A 92 16.18 -24.24 5.62
CA ARG A 92 16.17 -23.11 4.66
C ARG A 92 14.76 -22.70 4.21
N LEU A 93 13.78 -23.59 4.32
CA LEU A 93 12.38 -23.24 4.03
C LEU A 93 11.79 -22.37 5.15
N ASP A 94 12.21 -22.61 6.40
CA ASP A 94 11.76 -21.85 7.57
C ASP A 94 12.30 -20.42 7.59
N SER A 95 13.56 -20.20 7.20
CA SER A 95 14.16 -18.86 7.11
C SER A 95 13.48 -18.00 6.03
N LYS A 96 13.23 -18.57 4.84
CA LYS A 96 12.52 -17.88 3.76
C LYS A 96 11.05 -17.63 4.09
N CYS A 97 10.42 -18.52 4.86
CA CYS A 97 9.06 -18.33 5.34
C CYS A 97 9.00 -17.18 6.36
N LEU A 98 9.93 -17.14 7.30
CA LEU A 98 10.07 -16.08 8.30
C LEU A 98 10.36 -14.73 7.64
N GLU A 99 11.31 -14.65 6.70
CA GLU A 99 11.60 -13.43 5.94
C GLU A 99 10.36 -12.94 5.18
N GLN A 100 9.62 -13.83 4.52
CA GLN A 100 8.41 -13.43 3.80
C GLN A 100 7.23 -13.06 4.72
N LEU A 101 7.14 -13.64 5.92
CA LEU A 101 6.11 -13.29 6.91
C LEU A 101 6.44 -11.95 7.57
N GLN A 102 7.70 -11.73 7.90
CA GLN A 102 8.23 -10.49 8.45
C GLN A 102 7.97 -9.31 7.50
N LEU A 103 8.25 -9.46 6.20
CA LEU A 103 7.92 -8.44 5.20
C LEU A 103 6.41 -8.16 5.15
N LEU A 104 5.57 -9.20 5.18
CA LEU A 104 4.11 -9.06 5.17
C LEU A 104 3.59 -8.29 6.39
N GLN A 105 4.07 -8.64 7.59
CA GLN A 105 3.69 -8.00 8.84
C GLN A 105 4.15 -6.55 8.88
N LEU A 106 5.37 -6.27 8.43
CA LEU A 106 5.91 -4.90 8.34
C LEU A 106 5.02 -4.00 7.47
N TYR A 107 4.69 -4.43 6.25
CA TYR A 107 3.81 -3.64 5.38
C TYR A 107 2.42 -3.46 5.99
N THR A 108 1.92 -4.48 6.67
CA THR A 108 0.63 -4.43 7.36
C THR A 108 0.62 -3.37 8.46
N TRP A 109 1.63 -3.39 9.34
CA TRP A 109 1.76 -2.41 10.43
C TRP A 109 2.01 -1.00 9.92
N CYS A 110 2.85 -0.83 8.90
CA CYS A 110 3.07 0.47 8.29
C CYS A 110 1.79 1.06 7.69
N SER A 111 1.04 0.29 6.89
CA SER A 111 -0.22 0.75 6.29
C SER A 111 -1.26 1.14 7.35
N ARG A 112 -1.44 0.29 8.37
CA ARG A 112 -2.38 0.55 9.48
C ARG A 112 -1.97 1.75 10.32
N SER A 113 -0.68 1.93 10.58
CA SER A 113 -0.15 3.06 11.34
C SER A 113 -0.43 4.39 10.65
N VAL A 114 -0.05 4.52 9.37
CA VAL A 114 -0.25 5.77 8.62
C VAL A 114 -1.73 6.06 8.41
N ALA A 115 -2.55 5.03 8.13
CA ALA A 115 -3.99 5.21 7.97
C ALA A 115 -4.67 5.65 9.27
N SER A 116 -4.31 5.03 10.39
CA SER A 116 -4.89 5.39 11.69
C SER A 116 -4.49 6.78 12.13
N LEU A 117 -3.24 7.17 11.94
CA LEU A 117 -2.78 8.53 12.27
C LEU A 117 -3.40 9.58 11.37
N THR A 118 -3.43 9.34 10.06
CA THR A 118 -4.10 10.25 9.12
C THR A 118 -5.58 10.36 9.45
N ALA A 119 -6.30 9.26 9.67
CA ALA A 119 -7.72 9.32 10.06
C ALA A 119 -7.95 10.06 11.38
N CYS A 120 -7.06 9.87 12.37
CA CYS A 120 -7.13 10.59 13.64
C CYS A 120 -6.83 12.08 13.50
N SER A 121 -6.07 12.51 12.49
CA SER A 121 -5.74 13.92 12.31
C SER A 121 -6.93 14.81 11.95
N ARG A 122 -8.05 14.21 11.53
CA ARG A 122 -9.32 14.94 11.38
C ARG A 122 -9.91 15.41 12.71
N LYS A 123 -9.72 14.63 13.78
CA LYS A 123 -10.45 14.80 15.05
C LYS A 123 -9.56 15.23 16.22
N GLU A 124 -8.26 15.07 16.09
CA GLU A 124 -7.31 15.35 17.17
C GLU A 124 -6.40 16.49 16.77
N ASP A 125 -6.60 17.66 17.39
CA ASP A 125 -5.90 18.92 17.07
C ASP A 125 -4.37 18.81 17.14
N LYS A 126 -3.84 17.94 18.02
CA LYS A 126 -2.40 17.64 18.12
C LYS A 126 -1.79 17.05 16.84
N PHE A 127 -2.61 16.54 15.93
CA PHE A 127 -2.16 16.08 14.62
C PHE A 127 -2.53 17.06 13.49
N GLY A 128 -2.99 18.28 13.82
CA GLY A 128 -3.30 19.32 12.83
C GLY A 128 -2.11 19.65 11.92
N VAL A 129 -0.88 19.41 12.39
CA VAL A 129 0.34 19.49 11.58
C VAL A 129 0.25 18.60 10.34
N ALA A 130 -0.38 17.43 10.41
CA ALA A 130 -0.58 16.53 9.27
C ALA A 130 -1.33 17.18 8.11
N GLN A 131 -2.34 18.00 8.43
CA GLN A 131 -3.15 18.72 7.45
C GLN A 131 -2.36 19.88 6.84
N LEU A 132 -1.47 20.52 7.61
CA LEU A 132 -0.66 21.64 7.16
C LEU A 132 0.63 21.23 6.42
N SER A 133 1.21 20.08 6.76
CA SER A 133 2.51 19.63 6.24
C SER A 133 2.44 18.82 4.95
N GLY A 134 1.25 18.57 4.40
CA GLY A 134 1.07 17.75 3.19
C GLY A 134 1.28 16.25 3.41
N SER A 135 1.35 15.80 4.67
CA SER A 135 1.54 14.38 5.00
C SER A 135 0.36 13.51 4.54
N ASN A 136 -0.86 14.06 4.54
CA ASN A 136 -2.05 13.35 4.06
C ASN A 136 -1.94 12.96 2.58
N ALA A 137 -1.47 13.87 1.73
CA ALA A 137 -1.26 13.61 0.32
C ALA A 137 -0.17 12.54 0.09
N ALA A 138 0.93 12.62 0.84
CA ALA A 138 1.99 11.61 0.78
C ALA A 138 1.47 10.22 1.18
N VAL A 139 0.70 10.13 2.26
CA VAL A 139 0.11 8.87 2.72
C VAL A 139 -0.84 8.28 1.68
N ILE A 140 -1.80 9.06 1.18
CA ILE A 140 -2.77 8.57 0.18
C ILE A 140 -2.07 8.16 -1.12
N SER A 141 -1.15 8.99 -1.64
CA SER A 141 -0.38 8.66 -2.84
C SER A 141 0.37 7.35 -2.68
N THR A 142 1.11 7.17 -1.57
CA THR A 142 1.91 5.97 -1.35
C THR A 142 1.03 4.72 -1.19
N LEU A 143 -0.05 4.79 -0.41
CA LEU A 143 -0.97 3.65 -0.24
C LEU A 143 -1.62 3.24 -1.57
N ILE A 144 -2.08 4.21 -2.38
CA ILE A 144 -2.67 3.93 -3.68
C ILE A 144 -1.63 3.38 -4.66
N SER A 145 -0.43 3.96 -4.72
CA SER A 145 0.66 3.43 -5.54
C SER A 145 1.00 1.99 -5.17
N CYS A 146 1.11 1.68 -3.89
CA CYS A 146 1.34 0.32 -3.41
C CYS A 146 0.22 -0.62 -3.86
N LEU A 147 -1.04 -0.19 -3.70
CA LEU A 147 -2.19 -1.00 -4.08
C LEU A 147 -2.18 -1.28 -5.58
N LEU A 148 -1.91 -0.29 -6.41
CA LEU A 148 -1.81 -0.43 -7.86
C LEU A 148 -0.66 -1.37 -8.25
N ALA A 149 0.49 -1.29 -7.58
CA ALA A 149 1.62 -2.19 -7.82
C ALA A 149 1.27 -3.65 -7.50
N VAL A 150 0.63 -3.87 -6.35
CA VAL A 150 0.18 -5.21 -5.91
C VAL A 150 -0.90 -5.75 -6.84
N GLU A 151 -1.88 -4.93 -7.23
CA GLU A 151 -2.94 -5.34 -8.18
C GLU A 151 -2.37 -5.70 -9.55
N ASN A 152 -1.40 -4.92 -10.04
CA ASN A 152 -0.68 -5.20 -11.27
C ASN A 152 0.11 -6.52 -11.17
N PHE A 153 0.78 -6.77 -10.05
CA PHE A 153 1.47 -8.03 -9.78
C PHE A 153 0.53 -9.24 -9.76
N MET A 154 -0.66 -9.09 -9.18
CA MET A 154 -1.73 -10.11 -9.23
C MET A 154 -2.31 -10.32 -10.63
N GLY A 155 -1.92 -9.47 -11.59
CA GLY A 155 -2.40 -9.46 -12.96
C GLY A 155 -3.86 -9.04 -13.08
N LYS A 156 -4.36 -8.26 -12.11
CA LYS A 156 -5.57 -7.45 -12.29
C LYS A 156 -5.21 -6.33 -13.24
N LYS A 157 -5.86 -6.26 -14.42
CA LYS A 157 -5.61 -5.18 -15.37
C LYS A 157 -5.89 -3.85 -14.67
N THR A 158 -4.87 -3.01 -14.51
CA THR A 158 -4.95 -1.61 -14.07
C THR A 158 -5.56 -0.71 -15.15
N ASN A 159 -6.55 -1.23 -15.89
CA ASN A 159 -7.30 -0.46 -16.88
C ASN A 159 -8.31 0.43 -16.16
N LEU A 160 -7.79 1.49 -15.55
CA LEU A 160 -8.61 2.65 -15.23
C LEU A 160 -8.88 3.33 -16.57
N GLN A 161 -10.11 3.21 -17.07
CA GLN A 161 -10.49 3.79 -18.36
C GLN A 161 -10.11 5.27 -18.38
N SER A 162 -9.45 5.72 -19.44
CA SER A 162 -9.17 7.15 -19.60
C SER A 162 -10.51 7.88 -19.79
N PRO A 163 -10.73 9.06 -19.18
CA PRO A 163 -11.98 9.80 -19.35
C PRO A 163 -12.17 10.29 -20.80
N HIS A 164 -11.11 10.26 -21.61
CA HIS A 164 -11.12 10.74 -22.99
C HIS A 164 -11.74 9.76 -24.00
N GLN A 165 -12.17 8.57 -23.58
CA GLN A 165 -12.86 7.63 -24.48
C GLN A 165 -14.39 7.68 -24.40
N LEU A 166 -14.96 8.59 -23.59
CA LEU A 166 -16.41 8.70 -23.36
C LEU A 166 -17.13 9.79 -24.18
N LEU A 167 -16.41 10.59 -24.98
CA LEU A 167 -17.02 11.56 -25.91
C LEU A 167 -16.40 11.43 -27.31
N GLY A 168 -16.83 10.40 -28.03
CA GLY A 168 -16.57 10.27 -29.46
C GLY A 168 -17.63 9.38 -30.09
N PRO A 169 -18.48 9.90 -31.00
CA PRO A 169 -19.47 9.08 -31.70
C PRO A 169 -18.78 8.32 -32.83
N ALA A 170 -18.08 7.24 -32.51
CA ALA A 170 -17.64 6.26 -33.51
C ALA A 170 -17.23 4.93 -32.84
N GLY A 171 -17.95 3.84 -33.16
CA GLY A 171 -17.40 2.48 -33.03
C GLY A 171 -18.30 1.45 -32.36
N ILE A 172 -19.40 1.10 -33.02
CA ILE A 172 -20.11 -0.16 -32.77
C ILE A 172 -19.18 -1.35 -33.12
N ARG A 173 -19.32 -2.43 -32.33
CA ARG A 173 -18.90 -3.85 -32.51
C ARG A 173 -17.60 -4.25 -31.80
N TRP A 174 -17.52 -5.31 -30.99
CA TRP A 174 -18.22 -6.60 -31.09
C TRP A 174 -18.51 -7.24 -29.71
N ALA A 175 -19.75 -7.70 -29.55
CA ALA A 175 -20.03 -8.93 -28.84
C ALA A 175 -19.97 -10.07 -29.86
N THR A 176 -19.13 -11.08 -29.62
CA THR A 176 -19.23 -12.42 -30.20
C THR A 176 -18.54 -13.41 -29.28
N MET A 177 -19.35 -14.24 -28.61
CA MET A 177 -18.94 -15.56 -28.15
C MET A 177 -18.70 -16.45 -29.39
N ASN A 178 -17.57 -17.15 -29.41
CA ASN A 178 -17.29 -18.48 -29.98
C ASN A 178 -15.79 -18.73 -29.70
N GLY A 179 -15.35 -19.83 -29.09
CA GLY A 179 -15.63 -21.20 -29.45
C GLY A 179 -14.40 -21.77 -30.17
N GLY A 180 -13.45 -22.34 -29.41
CA GLY A 180 -12.44 -23.30 -29.88
C GLY A 180 -11.33 -22.84 -30.83
N ARG A 181 -10.14 -22.57 -30.28
CA ARG A 181 -8.87 -23.16 -30.75
C ARG A 181 -7.78 -22.97 -29.70
N VAL A 182 -7.27 -24.09 -29.22
CA VAL A 182 -6.12 -24.20 -28.34
C VAL A 182 -4.88 -23.90 -29.19
N ASP A 183 -4.11 -22.88 -28.82
CA ASP A 183 -2.65 -22.92 -28.95
C ASP A 183 -1.97 -21.94 -27.97
N VAL A 184 -1.40 -22.54 -26.93
CA VAL A 184 -0.12 -22.25 -26.24
C VAL A 184 0.38 -20.79 -26.36
N SER A 185 0.10 -19.92 -25.39
CA SER A 185 0.96 -19.75 -24.21
C SER A 185 0.32 -18.80 -23.20
N SER A 186 -0.86 -19.15 -22.68
CA SER A 186 -1.27 -18.63 -21.39
C SER A 186 -0.37 -19.25 -20.34
N GLY A 187 0.72 -18.56 -19.99
CA GLY A 187 1.56 -18.94 -18.87
C GLY A 187 0.66 -19.19 -17.67
N LYS A 188 0.57 -20.46 -17.28
CA LYS A 188 -0.18 -20.97 -16.13
C LYS A 188 0.22 -20.14 -14.91
N ARG A 189 -0.50 -19.05 -14.65
CA ARG A 189 -0.21 -18.13 -13.54
C ARG A 189 -0.21 -18.98 -12.29
N ARG A 190 0.97 -19.06 -11.65
CA ARG A 190 1.21 -19.88 -10.47
C ARG A 190 0.17 -19.50 -9.41
N SER A 191 -0.90 -20.30 -9.32
CA SER A 191 -1.79 -20.35 -8.16
C SER A 191 -1.01 -20.99 -7.01
N GLY A 192 -0.05 -20.24 -6.47
CA GLY A 192 0.80 -20.65 -5.36
C GLY A 192 0.66 -19.70 -4.16
N PRO A 193 1.31 -20.02 -3.04
CA PRO A 193 1.28 -19.23 -1.79
C PRO A 193 1.60 -17.75 -1.97
N VAL A 194 2.41 -17.41 -2.99
CA VAL A 194 2.78 -16.03 -3.35
C VAL A 194 1.55 -15.18 -3.71
N ASN A 195 0.55 -15.77 -4.35
CA ASN A 195 -0.67 -15.05 -4.71
C ASN A 195 -1.49 -14.74 -3.44
N SER A 196 -1.57 -15.67 -2.47
CA SER A 196 -2.30 -15.47 -1.20
C SER A 196 -1.76 -14.29 -0.39
N LYS A 197 -0.43 -14.13 -0.32
CA LYS A 197 0.20 -12.99 0.38
C LYS A 197 -0.11 -11.67 -0.31
N ALA A 198 -0.11 -11.64 -1.65
CA ALA A 198 -0.47 -10.44 -2.41
C ALA A 198 -1.94 -10.03 -2.17
N TYR A 199 -2.86 -11.00 -2.06
CA TYR A 199 -4.25 -10.72 -1.67
C TYR A 199 -4.35 -10.10 -0.28
N VAL A 200 -3.62 -10.62 0.71
CA VAL A 200 -3.59 -10.07 2.08
C VAL A 200 -3.08 -8.63 2.08
N ILE A 201 -1.95 -8.36 1.42
CA ILE A 201 -1.40 -7.00 1.30
C ILE A 201 -2.42 -6.08 0.63
N ALA A 202 -3.01 -6.51 -0.48
CA ALA A 202 -3.99 -5.71 -1.19
C ALA A 202 -5.24 -5.40 -0.33
N ASP A 203 -5.66 -6.35 0.50
CA ASP A 203 -6.78 -6.16 1.43
C ASP A 203 -6.44 -5.15 2.54
N VAL A 204 -5.27 -5.28 3.15
CA VAL A 204 -4.78 -4.32 4.15
C VAL A 204 -4.66 -2.92 3.56
N LEU A 205 -4.12 -2.78 2.34
CA LEU A 205 -4.03 -1.49 1.66
C LEU A 205 -5.41 -0.90 1.38
N ARG A 206 -6.37 -1.71 0.91
CA ARG A 206 -7.75 -1.25 0.68
C ARG A 206 -8.42 -0.77 1.96
N THR A 207 -8.35 -1.57 3.02
CA THR A 207 -8.95 -1.23 4.32
C THR A 207 -8.30 0.02 4.92
N SER A 208 -6.98 0.16 4.81
CA SER A 208 -6.23 1.35 5.21
C SER A 208 -6.66 2.60 4.43
N ILE A 209 -6.84 2.50 3.11
CA ILE A 209 -7.35 3.61 2.28
C ILE A 209 -8.80 3.96 2.67
N TYR A 210 -9.67 2.96 2.84
CA TYR A 210 -11.05 3.18 3.27
C TYR A 210 -11.14 3.82 4.64
N GLN A 211 -10.24 3.49 5.57
CA GLN A 211 -10.20 4.13 6.89
C GLN A 211 -9.98 5.65 6.76
N ILE A 212 -9.04 6.07 5.90
CA ILE A 212 -8.78 7.49 5.65
C ILE A 212 -9.94 8.13 4.88
N VAL A 213 -10.40 7.49 3.79
CA VAL A 213 -11.49 8.01 2.96
C VAL A 213 -12.77 8.16 3.76
N SER A 214 -13.11 7.19 4.62
CA SER A 214 -14.26 7.28 5.53
C SER A 214 -14.08 8.42 6.54
N ALA A 215 -12.87 8.60 7.08
CA ALA A 215 -12.58 9.70 7.97
C ALA A 215 -12.74 11.05 7.25
N PHE A 216 -12.28 11.24 6.01
CA PHE A 216 -12.27 12.53 5.31
C PHE A 216 -13.28 12.66 4.17
N HIS A 217 -14.31 11.80 4.16
CA HIS A 217 -15.20 11.63 3.01
C HIS A 217 -15.79 12.95 2.51
N ASP A 218 -16.36 13.75 3.41
CA ASP A 218 -17.04 14.99 3.04
C ASP A 218 -16.06 16.04 2.48
N GLU A 219 -14.85 16.11 3.04
CA GLU A 219 -13.79 17.01 2.61
C GLU A 219 -13.25 16.60 1.23
N MET A 220 -12.97 15.30 1.04
CA MET A 220 -12.56 14.76 -0.24
C MET A 220 -13.64 14.93 -1.32
N LEU A 221 -14.92 14.71 -0.97
CA LEU A 221 -16.04 14.88 -1.90
C LEU A 221 -16.26 16.35 -2.29
N ALA A 222 -16.16 17.27 -1.32
CA ALA A 222 -16.19 18.70 -1.59
C ALA A 222 -15.01 19.12 -2.48
N GLY A 223 -13.81 18.65 -2.17
CA GLY A 223 -12.61 18.86 -2.98
C GLY A 223 -12.74 18.30 -4.40
N ALA A 224 -13.41 17.15 -4.58
CA ALA A 224 -13.67 16.57 -5.89
C ALA A 224 -14.58 17.47 -6.73
N LYS A 225 -15.65 18.01 -6.13
CA LYS A 225 -16.57 18.97 -6.79
C LYS A 225 -15.89 20.30 -7.12
N ALA A 226 -14.96 20.74 -6.27
CA ALA A 226 -14.21 21.97 -6.45
C ALA A 226 -12.94 21.83 -7.32
N SER A 227 -12.67 20.64 -7.90
CA SER A 227 -11.43 20.33 -8.63
C SER A 227 -10.12 20.49 -7.81
N LEU A 228 -10.23 20.43 -6.48
CA LEU A 228 -9.11 20.54 -5.53
C LEU A 228 -8.63 19.18 -4.98
N LEU A 229 -9.39 18.10 -5.19
CA LEU A 229 -9.04 16.75 -4.69
C LEU A 229 -7.61 16.35 -5.04
N GLU A 230 -7.20 16.64 -6.28
CA GLU A 230 -5.88 16.26 -6.77
C GLU A 230 -4.75 17.06 -6.10
N LYS A 231 -5.03 18.32 -5.75
CA LYS A 231 -4.05 19.22 -5.14
C LYS A 231 -3.83 18.86 -3.66
N ASP A 232 -4.92 18.51 -2.97
CA ASP A 232 -4.91 18.39 -1.52
C ASP A 232 -4.61 16.96 -1.05
N TRP A 233 -4.90 15.94 -1.89
CA TRP A 233 -4.83 14.53 -1.50
C TRP A 233 -3.87 13.68 -2.32
N ILE A 234 -3.30 14.22 -3.41
CA ILE A 234 -2.32 13.51 -4.24
C ILE A 234 -1.05 14.36 -4.36
N THR A 235 0.09 13.74 -4.07
CA THR A 235 1.40 14.40 -4.22
C THR A 235 1.66 14.87 -5.65
N ASN A 236 2.35 16.01 -5.78
CA ASN A 236 2.79 16.53 -7.08
C ASN A 236 4.06 15.83 -7.61
N GLY A 237 4.75 15.08 -6.76
CA GLY A 237 5.94 14.32 -7.13
C GLY A 237 5.62 13.05 -7.91
N LYS A 238 6.67 12.41 -8.46
CA LYS A 238 6.54 11.12 -9.14
C LYS A 238 6.11 10.05 -8.13
N PRO A 239 4.97 9.36 -8.33
CA PRO A 239 4.57 8.27 -7.46
C PRO A 239 5.52 7.06 -7.58
N ALA A 240 5.60 6.25 -6.53
CA ALA A 240 6.42 5.03 -6.53
C ALA A 240 5.95 4.01 -7.59
N PHE A 241 4.65 3.99 -7.90
CA PHE A 241 4.08 3.21 -8.98
C PHE A 241 2.85 3.89 -9.59
N GLY A 242 2.69 3.78 -10.91
CA GLY A 242 1.59 4.38 -11.67
C GLY A 242 1.86 5.82 -12.11
N THR A 243 0.81 6.51 -12.55
CA THR A 243 0.83 7.96 -12.83
C THR A 243 -0.07 8.71 -11.84
N ARG A 244 0.11 10.04 -11.75
CA ARG A 244 -0.73 10.88 -10.89
C ARG A 244 -2.22 10.73 -11.24
N GLU A 245 -2.53 10.61 -12.52
CA GLU A 245 -3.90 10.42 -13.04
C GLU A 245 -4.48 9.07 -12.60
N MET A 246 -3.69 7.98 -12.65
CA MET A 246 -4.12 6.67 -12.16
C MET A 246 -4.44 6.72 -10.67
N LEU A 247 -3.64 7.44 -9.88
CA LEU A 247 -3.86 7.62 -8.45
C LEU A 247 -5.17 8.36 -8.18
N ILE A 248 -5.41 9.47 -8.89
CA ILE A 248 -6.66 10.25 -8.80
C ILE A 248 -7.87 9.40 -9.16
N GLN A 249 -7.80 8.67 -10.28
CA GLN A 249 -8.87 7.78 -10.71
C GLN A 249 -9.17 6.71 -9.68
N LYS A 250 -8.12 6.09 -9.11
CA LYS A 250 -8.28 5.08 -8.07
C LYS A 250 -8.91 5.67 -6.80
N LEU A 251 -8.49 6.87 -6.38
CA LEU A 251 -9.08 7.57 -5.23
C LEU A 251 -10.56 7.86 -5.43
N ARG A 252 -10.97 8.30 -6.63
CA ARG A 252 -12.39 8.51 -6.97
C ARG A 252 -13.21 7.22 -6.81
N LEU A 253 -12.68 6.07 -7.24
CA LEU A 253 -13.36 4.78 -7.02
C LEU A 253 -13.58 4.46 -5.53
N PHE A 254 -12.64 4.83 -4.65
CA PHE A 254 -12.83 4.68 -3.21
C PHE A 254 -13.88 5.64 -2.65
N LEU A 255 -13.99 6.86 -3.20
CA LEU A 255 -15.01 7.82 -2.79
C LEU A 255 -16.43 7.41 -3.24
N ASP A 256 -16.53 6.82 -4.43
CA ASP A 256 -17.82 6.36 -4.98
C ASP A 256 -18.37 5.12 -4.26
N TYR A 257 -17.49 4.31 -3.65
CA TYR A 257 -17.88 3.11 -2.93
C TYR A 257 -18.40 3.44 -1.51
N ARG A 258 -19.72 3.65 -1.40
CA ARG A 258 -20.40 3.57 -0.10
C ARG A 258 -20.68 2.11 0.27
N ALA A 259 -20.13 1.67 1.40
CA ALA A 259 -20.84 0.68 2.21
C ALA A 259 -22.16 1.33 2.66
N THR A 260 -23.26 0.74 2.19
CA THR A 260 -24.62 1.07 2.62
C THR A 260 -24.88 0.53 4.01
#